data_AF-A0A3B8WJ60-F1
#
_entry.id   AF-A0A3B8WJ60-F1
#
_cell.length_a   1.000
_cell.length_b   1.000
_cell.length_c   1.000
_cell.angle_alpha   90.00
_cell.angle_beta   90.00
_cell.angle_gamma   90.00
#
_symmetry.space_group_name_H-M   'P 1'
#
loop_
_entity.id
_entity.type
_entity.pdbx_description
1 polymer ?
#
loop_
_entity_poly.entity_id
_entity_poly.type
_entity_poly.pdbx_seq_one_letter_code
_entity_poly.pdbx_strand_id
1 'polypeptide(L)'
;GRFFETLRNLGAHVNEVPFPDHHHFRPEDLASGALEWLVMTAKDAVKCHGFAPDNAWVLTVQARLSEPFEQHFLERLRACSGQLQPDISEESNHG
;
A
#
# COMPACT_ATOMS: atom_id res chain seq x y z
N GLY A 1 11.93 -8.22 -9.09
CA GLY A 1 11.24 -7.52 -7.98
C GLY A 1 9.76 -7.81 -8.05
N ARG A 2 9.11 -8.09 -6.90
CA ARG A 2 7.74 -8.66 -6.84
C ARG A 2 6.71 -7.94 -7.72
N PHE A 3 6.78 -6.61 -7.81
CA PHE A 3 5.86 -5.80 -8.61
C PHE A 3 5.97 -6.11 -10.11
N PHE A 4 7.16 -5.99 -10.70
CA PHE A 4 7.39 -6.25 -12.12
C PHE A 4 7.13 -7.72 -12.50
N GLU A 5 7.48 -8.65 -11.61
CA GLU A 5 7.16 -10.07 -11.80
C GLU A 5 5.65 -10.30 -11.84
N THR A 6 4.88 -9.62 -10.98
CA THR A 6 3.41 -9.71 -11.01
C THR A 6 2.85 -9.23 -12.34
N LEU A 7 3.35 -8.10 -12.87
CA LEU A 7 2.93 -7.58 -14.18
C LEU A 7 3.26 -8.56 -15.32
N ARG A 8 4.47 -9.13 -15.32
CA ARG A 8 4.87 -10.14 -16.31
C ARG A 8 3.99 -11.39 -16.24
N ASN A 9 3.66 -11.85 -15.03
CA ASN A 9 2.78 -13.00 -14.83
C ASN A 9 1.33 -12.75 -15.27
N LEU A 10 0.90 -11.48 -15.32
CA LEU A 10 -0.39 -11.08 -15.89
C LEU A 10 -0.34 -10.92 -17.42
N GLY A 11 0.80 -11.15 -18.07
CA GLY A 11 0.96 -11.10 -19.52
C GLY A 11 1.47 -9.76 -20.06
N ALA A 12 1.88 -8.82 -19.19
CA ALA A 12 2.42 -7.54 -19.63
C ALA A 12 3.87 -7.65 -20.15
N HIS A 13 4.18 -6.91 -21.21
CA HIS A 13 5.56 -6.60 -21.58
C HIS A 13 6.02 -5.39 -20.76
N VAL A 14 6.99 -5.61 -19.87
CA VAL A 14 7.39 -4.60 -18.86
C VAL A 14 8.74 -4.00 -19.23
N ASN A 15 8.77 -2.68 -19.40
CA ASN A 15 10.00 -1.88 -19.35
C ASN A 15 10.20 -1.41 -17.91
N GLU A 16 11.17 -1.99 -17.20
CA GLU A 16 11.31 -1.79 -15.75
C GLU A 16 12.07 -0.49 -15.43
N VAL A 17 11.46 0.39 -14.64
CA VAL A 17 12.10 1.59 -14.08
C VAL A 17 12.03 1.50 -12.54
N PRO A 18 13.07 0.94 -11.88
CA PRO A 18 13.08 0.83 -10.42
C PRO A 18 13.51 2.15 -9.78
N PHE A 19 12.76 2.61 -8.78
CA PHE A 19 13.09 3.76 -7.94
C PHE A 19 13.44 3.32 -6.51
N PRO A 20 14.35 4.04 -5.81
CA PRO A 20 14.64 3.77 -4.41
C PRO A 20 13.43 4.05 -3.52
N ASP A 21 13.42 3.49 -2.31
CA ASP A 21 12.38 3.87 -1.35
C ASP A 21 12.48 5.35 -1.02
N HIS A 22 11.33 5.98 -0.75
CA HIS A 22 11.22 7.42 -0.56
C HIS A 22 11.67 8.30 -1.75
N HIS A 23 11.75 7.76 -2.97
CA HIS A 23 12.01 8.59 -4.16
C HIS A 23 11.05 9.78 -4.25
N HIS A 24 11.62 10.95 -4.57
CA HIS A 24 10.90 12.20 -4.82
C HIS A 24 10.60 12.30 -6.31
N PHE A 25 9.41 11.83 -6.70
CA PHE A 25 8.98 11.82 -8.09
C PHE A 25 8.88 13.22 -8.67
N ARG A 26 9.31 13.34 -9.93
CA ARG A 26 9.14 14.52 -10.78
C ARG A 26 8.38 14.14 -12.06
N PRO A 27 7.76 15.08 -12.77
CA PRO A 27 7.04 14.78 -14.01
C PRO A 27 7.89 14.05 -15.06
N GLU A 28 9.18 14.33 -15.11
CA GLU A 28 10.11 13.70 -16.05
C GLU A 28 10.32 12.20 -15.75
N ASP A 29 10.16 11.79 -14.48
CA ASP A 29 10.25 10.39 -14.07
C ASP A 29 9.06 9.55 -14.58
N LEU A 30 7.95 10.21 -14.94
CA LEU A 30 6.70 9.58 -15.40
C LEU A 30 6.57 9.62 -16.93
N ALA A 31 7.61 10.06 -17.64
CA ALA A 31 7.62 10.04 -19.08
C ALA A 31 7.52 8.58 -19.59
N SER A 32 6.49 8.32 -20.40
CA SER A 32 6.28 7.03 -21.06
C SER A 32 6.12 7.25 -22.57
N GLY A 33 6.40 6.22 -23.36
CA GLY A 33 6.17 6.28 -24.80
C GLY A 33 4.69 6.54 -25.12
N ALA A 34 4.41 7.15 -26.27
CA ALA A 34 3.05 7.52 -26.68
C ALA A 34 2.05 6.34 -26.78
N LEU A 35 2.55 5.10 -26.79
CA LEU A 35 1.77 3.86 -26.86
C LEU A 35 2.01 2.94 -25.65
N GLU A 36 2.61 3.47 -24.59
CA GLU A 36 2.92 2.71 -23.37
C GLU A 36 1.98 3.10 -22.23
N TRP A 37 1.72 2.14 -21.34
CA TRP A 37 1.05 2.40 -20.08
C TRP A 37 2.08 2.56 -18.97
N LEU A 38 1.95 3.62 -18.19
CA LEU A 38 2.75 3.82 -17.00
C LEU A 38 2.06 3.14 -15.83
N VAL A 39 2.56 1.99 -15.39
CA VAL A 39 1.96 1.25 -14.26
C VAL A 39 2.84 1.38 -13.02
N MET A 40 2.25 1.84 -11.92
CA MET A 40 2.95 2.05 -10.64
C MET A 40 2.22 1.40 -9.45
N THR A 41 2.88 1.41 -8.30
CA THR A 41 2.25 0.96 -7.04
C THR A 41 1.27 2.01 -6.51
N ALA A 42 0.32 1.61 -5.67
CA ALA A 42 -0.58 2.55 -5.00
C ALA A 42 0.17 3.60 -4.16
N LYS A 43 1.33 3.21 -3.57
CA LYS A 43 2.18 4.12 -2.80
C LYS A 43 2.73 5.25 -3.67
N ASP A 44 3.22 4.91 -4.86
CA ASP A 44 3.84 5.88 -5.76
C ASP A 44 2.78 6.77 -6.43
N ALA A 45 1.59 6.22 -6.72
CA ALA A 45 0.47 7.00 -7.23
C ALA A 45 0.02 8.11 -6.28
N VAL A 46 0.03 7.87 -4.96
CA VAL A 46 -0.23 8.93 -3.97
C VAL A 46 0.78 10.07 -4.06
N LYS A 47 2.06 9.76 -4.36
CA LYS A 47 3.11 10.77 -4.51
C LYS A 47 2.99 11.54 -5.83
N CYS A 48 2.55 10.88 -6.89
CA CYS A 48 2.51 11.42 -8.25
C CYS A 48 1.17 12.06 -8.63
N HIS A 49 0.13 11.93 -7.81
CA HIS A 49 -1.26 12.31 -8.12
C HIS A 49 -1.41 13.69 -8.78
N GLY A 50 -0.61 14.69 -8.38
CA GLY A 50 -0.71 16.05 -8.91
C GLY A 50 -0.16 16.26 -10.33
N PHE A 51 0.58 15.30 -10.87
CA PHE A 51 1.29 15.44 -12.16
C PHE A 51 1.39 14.13 -12.95
N ALA A 52 0.63 13.10 -12.54
CA ALA A 52 0.57 11.85 -13.26
C ALA A 52 -0.13 12.06 -14.62
N PRO A 53 0.42 11.52 -15.73
CA PRO A 53 -0.21 11.61 -17.04
C PRO A 53 -1.48 10.75 -17.11
N ASP A 54 -2.34 11.00 -18.09
CA ASP A 54 -3.61 10.28 -18.27
C ASP A 54 -3.45 8.77 -18.52
N ASN A 55 -2.28 8.34 -19.02
CA ASN A 55 -1.94 6.93 -19.24
C ASN A 55 -1.29 6.27 -18.01
N ALA A 56 -1.35 6.90 -16.83
CA ALA A 56 -0.87 6.33 -15.58
C ALA A 56 -1.93 5.46 -14.89
N TRP A 57 -1.53 4.25 -14.50
CA TRP A 57 -2.37 3.24 -13.88
C TRP A 57 -1.75 2.70 -12.61
N VAL A 58 -2.61 2.26 -11.70
CA VAL A 58 -2.20 1.56 -10.48
C VAL A 58 -2.62 0.11 -10.57
N LEU A 59 -1.66 -0.79 -10.35
CA LEU A 59 -1.99 -2.20 -10.16
C LEU A 59 -2.59 -2.39 -8.76
N THR A 60 -3.91 -2.55 -8.70
CA THR A 60 -4.61 -2.87 -7.46
C THR A 60 -4.45 -4.34 -7.12
N VAL A 61 -3.99 -4.63 -5.91
CA VAL A 61 -3.90 -5.99 -5.37
C VAL A 61 -4.83 -6.12 -4.17
N GLN A 62 -5.59 -7.21 -4.13
CA GLN A 62 -6.46 -7.53 -3.01
C GLN A 62 -5.86 -8.69 -2.23
N ALA A 63 -5.53 -8.47 -0.97
CA ALA A 63 -5.21 -9.56 -0.07
C ALA A 63 -6.50 -10.32 0.26
N ARG A 64 -6.50 -11.64 0.04
CA ARG A 64 -7.56 -12.54 0.51
C ARG A 64 -7.00 -13.31 1.69
N LEU A 65 -7.51 -13.01 2.88
CA LEU A 65 -7.19 -13.78 4.08
C LEU A 65 -8.04 -15.04 4.07
N SER A 66 -7.47 -16.16 4.53
CA SER A 66 -8.27 -17.35 4.76
C SER A 66 -9.12 -17.16 6.02
N GLU A 67 -10.33 -17.69 6.02
CA GLU A 67 -11.24 -17.61 7.16
C GLU A 67 -10.61 -18.09 8.48
N PRO A 68 -9.84 -19.21 8.52
CA PRO A 68 -9.17 -19.62 9.76
C PRO A 68 -8.11 -18.63 10.24
N PHE A 69 -7.36 -18.01 9.32
CA PHE A 69 -6.37 -17.00 9.68
C PHE A 69 -7.03 -15.75 10.24
N GLU A 70 -8.10 -15.28 9.59
CA GLU A 70 -8.85 -14.09 10.02
C GLU A 70 -9.42 -14.28 11.43
N GLN A 71 -10.06 -15.42 11.69
CA GLN A 71 -10.59 -15.74 13.02
C GLN A 71 -9.49 -15.73 14.09
N HIS A 72 -8.38 -16.44 13.83
CA HIS A 72 -7.27 -16.50 14.78
C HIS A 72 -6.62 -15.13 15.02
N PHE A 73 -6.47 -14.33 13.97
CA PHE A 73 -5.93 -12.98 14.06
C PHE A 73 -6.83 -12.07 14.91
N LEU A 74 -8.15 -12.12 14.71
CA LEU A 74 -9.11 -11.34 15.48
C LEU A 74 -9.17 -11.76 16.96
N GLU A 75 -9.09 -13.06 17.26
CA GLU A 75 -8.99 -13.56 18.64
C GLU A 75 -7.75 -13.00 19.36
N ARG A 76 -6.59 -13.03 18.69
CA ARG A 76 -5.33 -12.48 19.23
C ARG A 76 -5.42 -10.97 19.45
N LEU A 77 -6.00 -10.22 18.51
CA LEU A 77 -6.21 -8.78 18.67
C LEU A 77 -7.09 -8.46 19.87
N ARG A 78 -8.20 -9.20 20.06
CA ARG A 78 -9.09 -9.03 21.22
C ARG A 78 -8.36 -9.29 22.53
N ALA A 79 -7.61 -10.40 22.60
CA ALA A 79 -6.83 -10.77 23.78
C ALA A 79 -5.80 -9.70 24.17
N CYS A 80 -5.11 -9.10 23.20
CA CYS A 80 -4.16 -8.01 23.46
C CYS A 80 -4.85 -6.66 23.73
N SER A 81 -6.01 -6.39 23.12
CA SER A 81 -6.75 -5.13 23.35
C SER A 81 -7.32 -5.04 24.77
N GLY A 82 -7.68 -6.16 25.39
CA GLY A 82 -8.07 -6.21 26.80
C GLY A 82 -6.92 -5.89 27.78
N GLN A 83 -5.67 -5.94 27.32
CA GLN A 83 -4.48 -5.56 28.09
C GLN A 83 -4.11 -4.08 27.94
N LEU A 84 -4.83 -3.33 27.08
CA LEU A 84 -4.58 -1.93 26.76
C LEU A 84 -5.63 -0.97 27.33
N GLN A 85 -6.59 -1.44 28.14
CA GLN A 85 -7.43 -0.54 28.95
C GLN A 85 -6.63 -0.07 30.17
N PRO A 86 -6.24 1.21 30.27
CA PRO A 86 -5.74 1.74 31.51
C PRO A 86 -6.88 1.80 32.51
N ASP A 87 -6.56 1.39 33.73
CA ASP A 87 -7.35 1.54 34.94
C ASP A 87 -7.69 3.03 35.13
N ILE A 88 -8.88 3.45 34.68
CA ILE A 88 -9.49 4.70 35.15
C ILE A 88 -10.12 4.37 36.50
N SER A 89 -9.25 4.10 37.48
CA SER A 89 -9.63 4.11 38.88
C SER A 89 -9.87 5.56 39.27
N GLU A 90 -11.06 5.78 39.79
CA GLU A 90 -11.52 6.97 40.48
C GLU A 90 -10.46 7.48 41.47
N GLU A 91 -10.01 8.72 41.30
CA GLU A 91 -9.66 9.55 42.46
C GLU A 91 -10.63 10.73 42.51
N SER A 92 -11.74 10.46 43.19
CA SER A 92 -12.51 11.47 43.89
C SER A 92 -11.63 12.25 44.86
N ASN A 93 -11.73 13.58 44.79
CA ASN A 93 -11.72 14.50 45.93
C ASN A 93 -10.40 14.62 46.72
N HIS A 94 -9.66 15.73 46.59
CA HIS A 94 -8.90 16.35 47.69
C HIS A 94 -8.71 17.86 47.43
N GLY A 95 -9.35 18.70 48.26
CA GLY A 95 -8.87 20.03 48.66
C GLY A 95 -9.47 21.24 47.97
#